data_AF-A0A401J362-F1
#
_entry.id   AF-A0A401J362-F1
#
_cell.length_a   1.000
_cell.length_b   1.000
_cell.length_c   1.000
_cell.angle_alpha   90.00
_cell.angle_beta   90.00
_cell.angle_gamma   90.00
#
_symmetry.space_group_name_H-M   'P 1'
#
loop_
_entity.id
_entity.type
_entity.pdbx_description
1 polymer ?
#
loop_
_entity_poly.entity_id
_entity_poly.type
_entity_poly.pdbx_seq_one_letter_code
_entity_poly.pdbx_strand_id
1 'polypeptide(L)'
;MPEPVGNGSPSYAMDLTVNDYDSFILNGQRDDQLIRTNGKPGFLVCGPYRACKAGIYTVTVLGEVENSGAGAVVDVVCNSGLHELLKTDITTQAGPGLMTIFSLRIPQDVSDLEIRLKVAADTRLEFGGVRVQKRDIDRDYAIINKSYANDAHWSVILFGSYLTYVKPEVPFYLIIPTKDEMIFDRLFGSASVTGFVERLPVILYEDWVLKNTGNVPPAHFDGWHVQQVVKLAFSKLGLSRHYLTCDSAQFFTQPFDFGTALFRDGILCTTARPQDRAEINQHFIDTDEKCWLKGNIVSAGVAFDAIDEHFSPSLEPQKYHYIGCNGIFDSEICLALEARAAEFGYSNFCGLIAFSPYEFAWYGAFVTYCHPQVFKPIEPCILRPIVEPGQLLDGAAPTGQDGYFGYLFQKPACDVLQPMQTYLTCLAA
;
A
#
# COMPACT_ATOMS: atom_id res chain seq x y z
N MET A 1 16.58 2.37 -35.95
CA MET A 1 16.47 1.74 -34.63
C MET A 1 15.36 0.72 -34.70
N PRO A 2 15.55 -0.53 -34.24
CA PRO A 2 14.50 -1.54 -34.29
C PRO A 2 13.38 -1.17 -33.32
N GLU A 3 12.14 -1.36 -33.73
CA GLU A 3 10.95 -1.14 -32.89
C GLU A 3 11.00 -2.01 -31.63
N PRO A 4 10.53 -1.52 -30.47
CA PRO A 4 10.44 -2.34 -29.29
C PRO A 4 9.37 -3.42 -29.51
N VAL A 5 9.80 -4.67 -29.41
CA VAL A 5 8.96 -5.86 -29.43
C VAL A 5 7.88 -5.70 -28.35
N GLY A 6 6.63 -5.55 -28.78
CA GLY A 6 5.48 -5.51 -27.91
C GLY A 6 5.29 -6.85 -27.19
N ASN A 7 5.81 -6.95 -25.97
CA ASN A 7 5.42 -7.97 -25.01
C ASN A 7 4.07 -7.57 -24.39
N GLY A 8 3.02 -7.53 -25.22
CA GLY A 8 1.65 -7.53 -24.74
C GLY A 8 1.31 -8.94 -24.25
N SER A 9 1.76 -9.31 -23.05
CA SER A 9 1.12 -10.43 -22.35
C SER A 9 -0.33 -10.01 -22.16
N PRO A 10 -1.33 -10.72 -22.74
CA PRO A 10 -2.71 -10.39 -22.51
C PRO A 10 -2.93 -10.40 -20.99
N SER A 11 -3.38 -9.27 -20.46
CA SER A 11 -3.84 -9.17 -19.09
C SER A 11 -4.93 -10.22 -18.91
N TYR A 12 -4.62 -11.31 -18.21
CA TYR A 12 -5.58 -12.35 -17.83
C TYR A 12 -6.45 -11.85 -16.65
N ALA A 13 -6.98 -10.65 -16.78
CA ALA A 13 -8.01 -10.14 -15.88
C ALA A 13 -9.35 -10.73 -16.32
N MET A 14 -10.06 -11.32 -15.37
CA MET A 14 -11.43 -11.77 -15.53
C MET A 14 -12.34 -10.75 -14.85
N ASP A 15 -13.07 -9.99 -15.66
CA ASP A 15 -14.07 -9.03 -15.19
C ASP A 15 -15.46 -9.67 -15.28
N LEU A 16 -16.04 -10.00 -14.12
CA LEU A 16 -17.37 -10.58 -13.99
C LEU A 16 -18.33 -9.49 -13.55
N THR A 17 -19.20 -9.07 -14.45
CA THR A 17 -20.22 -8.03 -14.21
C THR A 17 -21.52 -8.64 -13.70
N VAL A 18 -22.47 -7.82 -13.23
CA VAL A 18 -23.82 -8.30 -12.89
C VAL A 18 -24.49 -9.10 -14.01
N ASN A 19 -24.19 -8.83 -15.29
CA ASN A 19 -24.70 -9.64 -16.40
C ASN A 19 -24.22 -11.09 -16.35
N ASP A 20 -22.96 -11.32 -15.96
CA ASP A 20 -22.41 -12.66 -15.81
C ASP A 20 -23.09 -13.44 -14.68
N TYR A 21 -23.70 -12.73 -13.73
CA TYR A 21 -24.37 -13.27 -12.56
C TYR A 21 -25.89 -13.45 -12.73
N ASP A 22 -26.49 -13.11 -13.88
CA ASP A 22 -27.95 -13.02 -14.03
C ASP A 22 -28.68 -14.34 -13.69
N SER A 23 -28.15 -15.47 -14.14
CA SER A 23 -28.68 -16.82 -13.83
C SER A 23 -28.24 -17.36 -12.47
N PHE A 24 -27.51 -16.56 -11.69
CA PHE A 24 -26.86 -16.94 -10.43
C PHE A 24 -27.33 -16.09 -9.23
N ILE A 25 -28.34 -15.24 -9.43
CA ILE A 25 -28.98 -14.45 -8.37
C ILE A 25 -29.97 -15.34 -7.62
N LEU A 26 -29.81 -15.45 -6.29
CA LEU A 26 -30.67 -16.29 -5.46
C LEU A 26 -31.56 -15.45 -4.52
N ASN A 27 -30.96 -14.59 -3.71
CA ASN A 27 -31.68 -13.74 -2.74
C ASN A 27 -31.49 -12.23 -3.02
N GLY A 28 -31.31 -11.86 -4.28
CA GLY A 28 -31.10 -10.47 -4.71
C GLY A 28 -32.23 -9.92 -5.55
N GLN A 29 -32.30 -8.59 -5.63
CA GLN A 29 -33.06 -7.88 -6.64
C GLN A 29 -32.08 -7.17 -7.57
N ARG A 30 -32.13 -7.52 -8.85
CA ARG A 30 -31.32 -6.89 -9.89
C ARG A 30 -31.90 -5.52 -10.25
N ASP A 31 -31.02 -4.54 -10.41
CA ASP A 31 -31.30 -3.20 -10.93
C ASP A 31 -30.17 -2.82 -11.90
N ASP A 32 -30.43 -2.78 -13.21
CA ASP A 32 -29.48 -2.55 -14.30
C ASP A 32 -28.07 -3.16 -14.11
N GLN A 33 -27.19 -2.43 -13.40
CA GLN A 33 -25.78 -2.74 -13.16
C GLN A 33 -25.46 -3.26 -11.75
N LEU A 34 -26.47 -3.44 -10.89
CA LEU A 34 -26.31 -3.78 -9.48
C LEU A 34 -27.27 -4.92 -9.07
N ILE A 35 -26.88 -5.66 -8.03
CA ILE A 35 -27.72 -6.65 -7.35
C ILE A 35 -27.85 -6.23 -5.89
N ARG A 36 -29.06 -5.86 -5.47
CA ARG A 36 -29.37 -5.40 -4.12
C ARG A 36 -29.89 -6.52 -3.24
N THR A 37 -29.52 -6.50 -1.96
CA THR A 37 -30.15 -7.36 -0.94
C THR A 37 -31.65 -7.05 -0.81
N ASN A 38 -32.48 -8.08 -0.65
CA ASN A 38 -33.94 -7.93 -0.49
C ASN A 38 -34.45 -8.32 0.91
N GLY A 39 -33.55 -8.46 1.89
CA GLY A 39 -33.86 -8.84 3.26
C GLY A 39 -33.97 -10.34 3.53
N LYS A 40 -33.75 -11.21 2.52
CA LYS A 40 -33.69 -12.66 2.71
C LYS A 40 -32.25 -13.12 3.02
N PRO A 41 -32.02 -13.92 4.07
CA PRO A 41 -30.70 -14.47 4.35
C PRO A 41 -30.34 -15.59 3.37
N GLY A 42 -29.05 -15.81 3.16
CA GLY A 42 -28.52 -16.85 2.28
C GLY A 42 -27.59 -16.26 1.23
N PHE A 43 -27.39 -16.97 0.13
CA PHE A 43 -26.57 -16.45 -0.96
C PHE A 43 -27.31 -15.35 -1.73
N LEU A 44 -26.66 -14.21 -1.90
CA LEU A 44 -27.08 -13.17 -2.83
C LEU A 44 -26.78 -13.64 -4.27
N VAL A 45 -25.54 -14.10 -4.49
CA VAL A 45 -25.06 -14.67 -5.75
C VAL A 45 -24.21 -15.93 -5.53
N CYS A 46 -24.32 -16.90 -6.45
CA CYS A 46 -23.57 -18.16 -6.50
C CYS A 46 -23.10 -18.46 -7.92
N GLY A 47 -21.92 -18.03 -8.34
CA GLY A 47 -21.45 -18.17 -9.71
C GLY A 47 -20.57 -17.00 -10.16
N PRO A 48 -20.50 -16.74 -11.46
CA PRO A 48 -20.57 -17.78 -12.48
C PRO A 48 -19.37 -18.75 -12.35
N TYR A 49 -19.51 -19.97 -12.87
CA TYR A 49 -18.40 -20.94 -12.92
C TYR A 49 -17.40 -20.56 -14.02
N ARG A 50 -16.12 -20.49 -13.67
CA ARG A 50 -15.05 -20.12 -14.61
C ARG A 50 -13.85 -21.05 -14.44
N ALA A 51 -13.29 -21.50 -15.55
CA ALA A 51 -11.99 -22.16 -15.50
C ALA A 51 -10.91 -21.14 -15.10
N CYS A 52 -10.03 -21.52 -14.19
CA CYS A 52 -8.94 -20.68 -13.71
C CYS A 52 -7.67 -21.51 -13.56
N LYS A 53 -6.53 -20.93 -13.92
CA LYS A 53 -5.23 -21.59 -13.82
C LYS A 53 -4.69 -21.57 -12.39
N ALA A 54 -3.75 -22.45 -12.10
CA ALA A 54 -2.96 -22.34 -10.88
C ALA A 54 -2.21 -20.99 -10.86
N GLY A 55 -2.12 -20.38 -9.66
CA GLY A 55 -1.45 -19.10 -9.48
C GLY A 55 -1.90 -18.33 -8.26
N ILE A 56 -1.40 -17.11 -8.14
CA ILE A 56 -1.84 -16.12 -7.15
C ILE A 56 -2.64 -15.06 -7.89
N TYR A 57 -3.73 -14.62 -7.29
CA TYR A 57 -4.68 -13.68 -7.88
C TYR A 57 -5.03 -12.59 -6.87
N THR A 58 -5.29 -11.38 -7.34
CA THR A 58 -6.03 -10.37 -6.60
C THR A 58 -7.50 -10.48 -7.00
N VAL A 59 -8.37 -10.67 -6.01
CA VAL A 59 -9.82 -10.67 -6.20
C VAL A 59 -10.38 -9.42 -5.59
N THR A 60 -11.15 -8.68 -6.39
CA THR A 60 -11.77 -7.41 -6.04
C THR A 60 -13.28 -7.59 -6.17
N VAL A 61 -14.02 -7.44 -5.07
CA VAL A 61 -15.49 -7.53 -5.04
C VAL A 61 -16.06 -6.12 -5.03
N LEU A 62 -16.75 -5.77 -6.12
CA LEU A 62 -17.25 -4.44 -6.40
C LEU A 62 -18.66 -4.26 -5.86
N GLY A 63 -18.94 -3.08 -5.33
CA GLY A 63 -20.23 -2.77 -4.72
C GLY A 63 -20.14 -1.83 -3.52
N GLU A 64 -21.28 -1.61 -2.89
CA GLU A 64 -21.47 -0.72 -1.75
C GLU A 64 -22.05 -1.48 -0.56
N VAL A 65 -21.62 -1.15 0.65
CA VAL A 65 -22.06 -1.81 1.89
C VAL A 65 -22.64 -0.79 2.84
N GLU A 66 -23.92 -0.92 3.18
CA GLU A 66 -24.53 -0.09 4.22
C GLU A 66 -24.29 -0.69 5.60
N ASN A 67 -24.16 0.18 6.62
CA ASN A 67 -24.20 -0.18 8.04
C ASN A 67 -23.35 -1.42 8.42
N SER A 68 -22.06 -1.41 8.07
CA SER A 68 -21.03 -2.39 8.45
C SER A 68 -21.11 -3.81 7.85
N GLY A 69 -22.03 -4.09 6.91
CA GLY A 69 -22.04 -5.38 6.20
C GLY A 69 -22.16 -6.61 7.10
N ALA A 70 -22.57 -6.46 8.36
CA ALA A 70 -22.58 -7.54 9.33
C ALA A 70 -23.32 -8.77 8.77
N GLY A 71 -22.69 -9.94 8.88
CA GLY A 71 -23.22 -11.19 8.34
C GLY A 71 -23.01 -11.41 6.84
N ALA A 72 -22.40 -10.46 6.12
CA ALA A 72 -21.97 -10.69 4.74
C ALA A 72 -20.63 -11.43 4.69
N VAL A 73 -20.53 -12.41 3.80
CA VAL A 73 -19.36 -13.26 3.61
C VAL A 73 -19.12 -13.48 2.13
N VAL A 74 -17.89 -13.30 1.68
CA VAL A 74 -17.42 -13.79 0.38
C VAL A 74 -16.67 -15.09 0.61
N ASP A 75 -16.99 -16.11 -0.17
CA ASP A 75 -16.14 -17.28 -0.28
C ASP A 75 -15.83 -17.59 -1.74
N VAL A 76 -14.69 -18.25 -1.92
CA VAL A 76 -14.19 -18.68 -3.22
C VAL A 76 -14.04 -20.19 -3.16
N VAL A 77 -14.72 -20.89 -4.05
CA VAL A 77 -14.78 -22.35 -4.06
C VAL A 77 -14.52 -22.92 -5.45
N CYS A 78 -14.24 -24.22 -5.51
CA CYS A 78 -14.19 -24.99 -6.75
C CYS A 78 -14.70 -26.43 -6.52
N ASN A 79 -14.72 -27.23 -7.58
CA ASN A 79 -15.24 -28.60 -7.59
C ASN A 79 -16.68 -28.66 -7.07
N SER A 80 -17.56 -27.87 -7.66
CA SER A 80 -18.99 -27.76 -7.30
C SER A 80 -19.19 -27.39 -5.83
N GLY A 81 -18.34 -26.50 -5.31
CA GLY A 81 -18.41 -26.01 -3.94
C GLY A 81 -17.86 -26.97 -2.87
N LEU A 82 -17.26 -28.10 -3.26
CA LEU A 82 -16.68 -29.08 -2.33
C LEU A 82 -15.33 -28.63 -1.75
N HIS A 83 -14.62 -27.75 -2.43
CA HIS A 83 -13.33 -27.24 -1.99
C HIS A 83 -13.38 -25.73 -1.79
N GLU A 84 -13.25 -25.29 -0.54
CA GLU A 84 -13.12 -23.88 -0.17
C GLU A 84 -11.66 -23.46 -0.29
N LEU A 85 -11.40 -22.48 -1.16
CA LEU A 85 -10.08 -21.90 -1.37
C LEU A 85 -9.82 -20.71 -0.44
N LEU A 86 -10.87 -19.90 -0.19
CA LEU A 86 -10.81 -18.74 0.67
C LEU A 86 -12.21 -18.39 1.19
N LYS A 87 -12.26 -17.82 2.39
CA LYS A 87 -13.46 -17.22 2.96
C LYS A 87 -13.10 -15.96 3.74
N THR A 88 -13.83 -14.88 3.50
CA THR A 88 -13.63 -13.60 4.17
C THR A 88 -14.96 -12.93 4.52
N ASP A 89 -15.05 -12.40 5.72
CA ASP A 89 -16.21 -11.61 6.15
C ASP A 89 -16.13 -10.19 5.56
N ILE A 90 -17.26 -9.62 5.14
CA ILE A 90 -17.37 -8.21 4.74
C ILE A 90 -17.89 -7.42 5.94
N THR A 91 -17.00 -7.11 6.88
CA THR A 91 -17.40 -6.44 8.13
C THR A 91 -17.29 -4.91 8.08
N THR A 92 -16.67 -4.38 7.03
CA THR A 92 -16.59 -2.96 6.68
C THR A 92 -16.33 -2.88 5.18
N GLN A 93 -16.71 -1.77 4.57
CA GLN A 93 -16.39 -1.47 3.18
C GLN A 93 -14.88 -1.22 3.03
N ALA A 94 -14.28 -1.74 1.97
CA ALA A 94 -12.85 -1.57 1.72
C ALA A 94 -12.50 -0.22 1.10
N GLY A 95 -13.37 0.34 0.28
CA GLY A 95 -13.19 1.64 -0.38
C GLY A 95 -14.44 2.04 -1.17
N PRO A 96 -14.46 3.22 -1.81
CA PRO A 96 -15.58 3.64 -2.65
C PRO A 96 -15.76 2.67 -3.83
N GLY A 97 -16.98 2.14 -4.01
CA GLY A 97 -17.28 1.10 -5.00
C GLY A 97 -16.63 -0.26 -4.75
N LEU A 98 -15.98 -0.45 -3.59
CA LEU A 98 -15.16 -1.61 -3.28
C LEU A 98 -15.58 -2.23 -1.94
N MET A 99 -16.28 -3.36 -2.01
CA MET A 99 -16.71 -4.07 -0.80
C MET A 99 -15.54 -4.72 -0.08
N THR A 100 -14.71 -5.46 -0.82
CA THR A 100 -13.51 -6.12 -0.29
C THR A 100 -12.51 -6.44 -1.40
N ILE A 101 -11.25 -6.60 -1.01
CA ILE A 101 -10.15 -7.02 -1.87
C ILE A 101 -9.25 -7.99 -1.11
N PHE A 102 -8.82 -9.07 -1.75
CA PHE A 102 -7.98 -10.08 -1.11
C PHE A 102 -7.10 -10.84 -2.11
N SER A 103 -6.07 -11.50 -1.59
CA SER A 103 -5.21 -12.43 -2.33
C SER A 103 -5.81 -13.84 -2.33
N LEU A 104 -5.89 -14.46 -3.49
CA LEU A 104 -6.37 -15.82 -3.69
C LEU A 104 -5.25 -16.67 -4.27
N ARG A 105 -4.87 -17.75 -3.57
CA ARG A 105 -3.95 -18.77 -4.10
C ARG A 105 -4.75 -19.96 -4.62
N ILE A 106 -4.59 -20.25 -5.90
CA ILE A 106 -5.14 -21.44 -6.54
C ILE A 106 -3.99 -22.43 -6.77
N PRO A 107 -3.92 -23.55 -6.02
CA PRO A 107 -2.76 -24.44 -6.03
C PRO A 107 -2.64 -25.29 -7.31
N GLN A 108 -3.74 -25.50 -8.02
CA GLN A 108 -3.82 -26.28 -9.24
C GLN A 108 -4.89 -25.70 -10.17
N ASP A 109 -4.82 -26.00 -11.47
CA ASP A 109 -5.87 -25.60 -12.42
C ASP A 109 -7.25 -26.11 -11.95
N VAL A 110 -8.26 -25.25 -12.03
CA VAL A 110 -9.65 -25.54 -11.71
C VAL A 110 -10.54 -25.24 -12.91
N SER A 111 -11.58 -26.05 -13.13
CA SER A 111 -12.53 -25.85 -14.24
C SER A 111 -13.74 -25.00 -13.88
N ASP A 112 -14.01 -24.83 -12.58
CA ASP A 112 -15.27 -24.31 -12.05
C ASP A 112 -15.07 -23.42 -10.81
N LEU A 113 -14.09 -22.50 -10.87
CA LEU A 113 -13.94 -21.47 -9.85
C LEU A 113 -15.26 -20.70 -9.73
N GLU A 114 -15.73 -20.56 -8.50
CA GLU A 114 -16.98 -19.90 -8.14
C GLU A 114 -16.71 -18.91 -7.00
N ILE A 115 -17.25 -17.70 -7.12
CA ILE A 115 -17.14 -16.65 -6.09
C ILE A 115 -18.56 -16.34 -5.63
N ARG A 116 -18.84 -16.62 -4.36
CA ARG A 116 -20.20 -16.51 -3.80
C ARG A 116 -20.23 -15.40 -2.76
N LEU A 117 -21.37 -14.72 -2.69
CA LEU A 117 -21.64 -13.70 -1.69
C LEU A 117 -22.85 -14.14 -0.88
N LYS A 118 -22.63 -14.42 0.40
CA LYS A 118 -23.67 -14.74 1.37
C LYS A 118 -23.99 -13.50 2.20
N VAL A 119 -25.26 -13.33 2.55
CA VAL A 119 -25.78 -12.21 3.34
C VAL A 119 -26.72 -12.70 4.44
N ALA A 120 -26.81 -11.93 5.53
CA ALA A 120 -27.84 -12.09 6.55
C ALA A 120 -29.13 -11.32 6.16
N ALA A 121 -30.20 -11.51 6.92
CA ALA A 121 -31.50 -10.89 6.62
C ALA A 121 -31.48 -9.36 6.80
N ASP A 122 -30.66 -8.88 7.73
CA ASP A 122 -30.47 -7.47 8.06
C ASP A 122 -29.32 -6.81 7.28
N THR A 123 -28.49 -7.59 6.59
CA THR A 123 -27.45 -7.07 5.69
C THR A 123 -28.10 -6.20 4.59
N ARG A 124 -27.51 -5.03 4.34
CA ARG A 124 -27.87 -4.11 3.26
C ARG A 124 -26.63 -3.81 2.44
N LEU A 125 -26.64 -4.23 1.18
CA LEU A 125 -25.54 -3.99 0.25
C LEU A 125 -26.00 -4.05 -1.20
N GLU A 126 -25.15 -3.49 -2.07
CA GLU A 126 -25.27 -3.51 -3.52
C GLU A 126 -24.04 -4.22 -4.10
N PHE A 127 -24.24 -5.28 -4.86
CA PHE A 127 -23.16 -6.01 -5.53
C PHE A 127 -23.07 -5.60 -7.00
N GLY A 128 -21.89 -5.13 -7.42
CA GLY A 128 -21.62 -4.65 -8.78
C GLY A 128 -20.81 -5.64 -9.65
N GLY A 129 -20.17 -6.64 -9.05
CA GLY A 129 -19.41 -7.65 -9.78
C GLY A 129 -18.12 -8.07 -9.08
N VAL A 130 -17.29 -8.81 -9.79
CA VAL A 130 -15.99 -9.29 -9.29
C VAL A 130 -14.94 -9.15 -10.38
N ARG A 131 -13.77 -8.64 -10.01
CA ARG A 131 -12.56 -8.67 -10.85
C ARG A 131 -11.57 -9.66 -10.26
N VAL A 132 -11.04 -10.55 -11.10
CA VAL A 132 -9.99 -11.50 -10.73
C VAL A 132 -8.78 -11.25 -11.61
N GLN A 133 -7.69 -10.79 -11.02
CA GLN A 133 -6.47 -10.44 -11.75
C GLN A 133 -5.33 -11.37 -11.32
N LYS A 134 -4.74 -12.10 -12.27
CA LYS A 134 -3.56 -12.93 -12.00
C LYS A 134 -2.37 -12.03 -11.63
N ARG A 135 -1.64 -12.43 -10.59
CA ARG A 135 -0.39 -11.80 -10.17
C ARG A 135 0.80 -12.57 -10.72
N ASP A 136 1.80 -11.82 -11.16
CA ASP A 136 3.12 -12.34 -11.46
C ASP A 136 3.93 -12.35 -10.16
N ILE A 137 4.24 -13.54 -9.66
CA ILE A 137 4.93 -13.70 -8.36
C ILE A 137 6.35 -13.14 -8.40
N ASP A 138 6.99 -13.13 -9.57
CA ASP A 138 8.35 -12.62 -9.76
C ASP A 138 8.36 -11.09 -9.89
N ARG A 139 7.18 -10.47 -10.04
CA ARG A 139 6.98 -9.02 -10.23
C ARG A 139 5.86 -8.47 -9.37
N ASP A 140 5.74 -9.03 -8.18
CA ASP A 140 4.64 -8.79 -7.28
C ASP A 140 4.85 -7.52 -6.44
N TYR A 141 4.86 -6.39 -7.15
CA TYR A 141 5.12 -5.05 -6.63
C TYR A 141 3.83 -4.27 -6.41
N ALA A 142 3.85 -3.30 -5.50
CA ALA A 142 2.83 -2.26 -5.39
C ALA A 142 3.46 -0.92 -5.00
N ILE A 143 2.72 0.17 -5.26
CA ILE A 143 2.95 1.45 -4.59
C ILE A 143 1.80 1.68 -3.62
N ILE A 144 2.14 2.08 -2.40
CA ILE A 144 1.17 2.53 -1.41
C ILE A 144 1.37 4.02 -1.12
N ASN A 145 0.28 4.77 -1.12
CA ASN A 145 0.26 6.14 -0.61
C ASN A 145 -0.77 6.23 0.51
N LYS A 146 -0.27 6.41 1.74
CA LYS A 146 -1.12 6.74 2.88
C LYS A 146 -1.24 8.26 2.97
N SER A 147 -2.46 8.77 2.87
CA SER A 147 -2.70 10.22 2.79
C SER A 147 -3.87 10.67 3.66
N TYR A 148 -3.99 11.98 3.78
CA TYR A 148 -5.02 12.72 4.51
C TYR A 148 -5.50 13.90 3.66
N ALA A 149 -6.65 14.48 4.01
CA ALA A 149 -7.24 15.62 3.30
C ALA A 149 -6.24 16.77 3.01
N ASN A 150 -5.36 17.09 3.96
CA ASN A 150 -4.39 18.20 3.81
C ASN A 150 -3.37 17.96 2.69
N ASP A 151 -3.10 16.69 2.37
CA ASP A 151 -2.11 16.27 1.37
C ASP A 151 -2.76 15.75 0.08
N ALA A 152 -4.08 15.93 -0.07
CA ALA A 152 -4.84 15.33 -1.16
C ALA A 152 -4.39 15.84 -2.54
N HIS A 153 -4.07 17.13 -2.66
CA HIS A 153 -3.52 17.69 -3.91
C HIS A 153 -2.17 17.06 -4.28
N TRP A 154 -1.28 16.87 -3.30
CA TRP A 154 -0.02 16.17 -3.51
C TRP A 154 -0.23 14.72 -3.97
N SER A 155 -1.21 14.03 -3.38
CA SER A 155 -1.56 12.65 -3.74
C SER A 155 -2.06 12.52 -5.19
N VAL A 156 -2.82 13.51 -5.68
CA VAL A 156 -3.26 13.56 -7.09
C VAL A 156 -2.06 13.71 -8.02
N ILE A 157 -1.09 14.58 -7.68
CA ILE A 157 0.14 14.76 -8.46
C ILE A 157 0.97 13.47 -8.45
N LEU A 158 1.19 12.86 -7.29
CA LEU A 158 1.89 11.59 -7.15
C LEU A 158 1.26 10.54 -8.07
N PHE A 159 -0.05 10.36 -8.00
CA PHE A 159 -0.76 9.38 -8.82
C PHE A 159 -0.70 9.68 -10.33
N GLY A 160 -0.87 10.95 -10.73
CA GLY A 160 -0.72 11.34 -12.14
C GLY A 160 0.70 11.08 -12.68
N SER A 161 1.73 11.37 -11.88
CA SER A 161 3.11 11.05 -12.23
C SER A 161 3.36 9.54 -12.28
N TYR A 162 2.74 8.77 -11.37
CA TYR A 162 2.80 7.31 -11.38
C TYR A 162 2.24 6.74 -12.68
N LEU A 163 1.08 7.21 -13.15
CA LEU A 163 0.50 6.77 -14.43
C LEU A 163 1.43 7.03 -15.62
N THR A 164 2.25 8.07 -15.55
CA THR A 164 3.16 8.47 -16.61
C THR A 164 4.47 7.67 -16.59
N TYR A 165 5.02 7.44 -15.41
CA TYR A 165 6.40 6.99 -15.25
C TYR A 165 6.57 5.58 -14.67
N VAL A 166 5.52 5.00 -14.09
CA VAL A 166 5.56 3.66 -13.52
C VAL A 166 4.79 2.70 -14.42
N LYS A 167 5.28 1.46 -14.52
CA LYS A 167 4.67 0.44 -15.38
C LYS A 167 3.20 0.16 -14.99
N PRO A 168 2.26 0.06 -15.95
CA PRO A 168 0.83 -0.09 -15.68
C PRO A 168 0.46 -1.33 -14.85
N GLU A 169 1.25 -2.39 -14.90
CA GLU A 169 1.01 -3.62 -14.13
C GLU A 169 1.22 -3.47 -12.62
N VAL A 170 1.95 -2.45 -12.16
CA VAL A 170 2.19 -2.23 -10.73
C VAL A 170 0.98 -1.53 -10.13
N PRO A 171 0.18 -2.14 -9.25
CA PRO A 171 -0.95 -1.47 -8.61
C PRO A 171 -0.52 -0.29 -7.74
N PHE A 172 -1.37 0.74 -7.70
CA PHE A 172 -1.27 1.88 -6.80
C PHE A 172 -2.45 1.88 -5.84
N TYR A 173 -2.16 1.75 -4.55
CA TYR A 173 -3.15 1.78 -3.47
C TYR A 173 -3.08 3.13 -2.74
N LEU A 174 -4.17 3.87 -2.78
CA LEU A 174 -4.34 5.10 -2.01
C LEU A 174 -5.13 4.77 -0.75
N ILE A 175 -4.50 4.89 0.41
CA ILE A 175 -5.15 4.60 1.69
C ILE A 175 -5.54 5.93 2.35
N ILE A 176 -6.82 6.12 2.69
CA ILE A 176 -7.33 7.38 3.26
C ILE A 176 -8.31 7.10 4.40
N PRO A 177 -8.48 8.03 5.37
CA PRO A 177 -9.62 7.96 6.28
C PRO A 177 -10.94 8.09 5.50
N THR A 178 -11.96 7.32 5.87
CA THR A 178 -13.30 7.38 5.25
C THR A 178 -13.87 8.80 5.25
N LYS A 179 -13.63 9.57 6.32
CA LYS A 179 -14.07 10.98 6.44
C LYS A 179 -13.47 11.91 5.38
N ASP A 180 -12.35 11.54 4.74
CA ASP A 180 -11.66 12.36 3.75
C ASP A 180 -12.09 12.02 2.31
N GLU A 181 -12.90 10.97 2.11
CA GLU A 181 -13.31 10.45 0.80
C GLU A 181 -13.84 11.54 -0.14
N MET A 182 -14.79 12.36 0.33
CA MET A 182 -15.40 13.40 -0.51
C MET A 182 -14.39 14.41 -1.07
N ILE A 183 -13.28 14.65 -0.36
CA ILE A 183 -12.23 15.55 -0.82
C ILE A 183 -11.43 14.88 -1.93
N PHE A 184 -11.05 13.62 -1.72
CA PHE A 184 -10.33 12.83 -2.72
C PHE A 184 -11.17 12.59 -3.98
N ASP A 185 -12.43 12.22 -3.84
CA ASP A 185 -13.37 12.02 -4.96
C ASP A 185 -13.47 13.28 -5.84
N ARG A 186 -13.69 14.45 -5.21
CA ARG A 186 -13.75 15.73 -5.93
C ARG A 186 -12.45 16.04 -6.69
N LEU A 187 -11.30 15.84 -6.05
CA LEU A 187 -10.01 16.19 -6.63
C LEU A 187 -9.62 15.25 -7.76
N PHE A 188 -9.78 13.93 -7.57
CA PHE A 188 -9.54 12.95 -8.63
C PHE A 188 -10.56 13.07 -9.76
N GLY A 189 -11.83 13.33 -9.46
CA GLY A 189 -12.85 13.61 -10.47
C GLY A 189 -12.49 14.83 -11.31
N SER A 190 -12.04 15.93 -10.66
CA SER A 190 -11.56 17.12 -11.37
C SER A 190 -10.34 16.82 -12.24
N ALA A 191 -9.37 16.07 -11.72
CA ALA A 191 -8.18 15.65 -12.46
C ALA A 191 -8.50 14.71 -13.64
N SER A 192 -9.53 13.87 -13.51
CA SER A 192 -9.97 12.99 -14.59
C SER A 192 -10.66 13.79 -15.70
N VAL A 193 -11.53 14.74 -15.34
CA VAL A 193 -12.20 15.64 -16.30
C VAL A 193 -11.20 16.49 -17.10
N THR A 194 -10.09 16.91 -16.49
CA THR A 194 -9.03 17.65 -17.18
C THR A 194 -8.09 16.76 -17.99
N GLY A 195 -8.22 15.43 -17.90
CA GLY A 195 -7.33 14.46 -18.54
C GLY A 195 -5.96 14.34 -17.88
N PHE A 196 -5.77 14.89 -16.68
CA PHE A 196 -4.53 14.72 -15.92
C PHE A 196 -4.36 13.29 -15.40
N VAL A 197 -5.46 12.60 -15.07
CA VAL A 197 -5.47 11.17 -14.73
C VAL A 197 -6.45 10.42 -15.62
N GLU A 198 -6.00 9.34 -16.25
CA GLU A 198 -6.82 8.53 -17.16
C GLU A 198 -7.67 7.45 -16.46
N ARG A 199 -7.35 7.15 -15.20
CA ARG A 199 -8.07 6.20 -14.34
C ARG A 199 -7.99 6.63 -12.89
N LEU A 200 -8.79 6.02 -12.02
CA LEU A 200 -8.74 6.28 -10.57
C LEU A 200 -7.78 5.30 -9.87
N PRO A 201 -7.14 5.71 -8.74
CA PRO A 201 -6.39 4.78 -7.90
C PRO A 201 -7.33 3.76 -7.24
N VAL A 202 -6.77 2.64 -6.77
CA VAL A 202 -7.52 1.75 -5.87
C VAL A 202 -7.51 2.41 -4.50
N ILE A 203 -8.63 2.99 -4.11
CA ILE A 203 -8.78 3.63 -2.80
C ILE A 203 -9.15 2.58 -1.76
N LEU A 204 -8.41 2.55 -0.65
CA LEU A 204 -8.71 1.74 0.52
C LEU A 204 -8.97 2.65 1.72
N TYR A 205 -9.99 2.33 2.53
CA TYR A 205 -10.21 3.04 3.77
C TYR A 205 -9.26 2.56 4.87
N GLU A 206 -8.74 3.52 5.62
CA GLU A 206 -7.81 3.33 6.73
C GLU A 206 -8.36 2.36 7.78
N ASP A 207 -9.62 2.52 8.18
CA ASP A 207 -10.28 1.69 9.19
C ASP A 207 -10.45 0.23 8.70
N TRP A 208 -10.75 0.02 7.42
CA TRP A 208 -10.80 -1.30 6.82
C TRP A 208 -9.42 -1.97 6.84
N VAL A 209 -8.35 -1.26 6.45
CA VAL A 209 -6.99 -1.81 6.51
C VAL A 209 -6.64 -2.22 7.93
N LEU A 210 -6.83 -1.33 8.91
CA LEU A 210 -6.49 -1.59 10.32
C LEU A 210 -7.30 -2.76 10.90
N LYS A 211 -8.60 -2.84 10.57
CA LYS A 211 -9.47 -3.92 11.04
C LYS A 211 -9.11 -5.27 10.45
N ASN A 212 -8.94 -5.37 9.12
CA ASN A 212 -8.64 -6.64 8.44
C ASN A 212 -7.24 -7.17 8.73
N THR A 213 -6.35 -6.31 9.22
CA THR A 213 -4.98 -6.68 9.58
C THR A 213 -4.86 -6.92 11.10
N GLY A 214 -5.92 -6.72 11.87
CA GLY A 214 -5.93 -6.84 13.33
C GLY A 214 -5.07 -5.79 14.05
N ASN A 215 -4.74 -4.69 13.37
CA ASN A 215 -3.87 -3.60 13.86
C ASN A 215 -4.72 -2.39 14.26
N VAL A 216 -5.69 -2.57 15.15
CA VAL A 216 -6.58 -1.50 15.62
C VAL A 216 -5.81 -0.56 16.57
N PRO A 217 -5.54 0.70 16.17
CA PRO A 217 -4.76 1.63 16.99
C PRO A 217 -5.49 2.01 18.28
N PRO A 218 -4.77 2.27 19.38
CA PRO A 218 -5.38 2.81 20.58
C PRO A 218 -5.85 4.26 20.35
N ALA A 219 -6.85 4.71 21.13
CA ALA A 219 -7.52 6.00 20.92
C ALA A 219 -6.62 7.25 21.02
N HIS A 220 -5.41 7.13 21.59
CA HIS A 220 -4.46 8.24 21.70
C HIS A 220 -3.54 8.38 20.48
N PHE A 221 -3.58 7.43 19.52
CA PHE A 221 -2.84 7.58 18.28
C PHE A 221 -3.48 8.68 17.43
N ASP A 222 -2.65 9.62 16.99
CA ASP A 222 -3.03 10.62 15.99
C ASP A 222 -2.76 10.11 14.56
N GLY A 223 -3.04 10.94 13.56
CA GLY A 223 -2.81 10.58 12.15
C GLY A 223 -1.36 10.22 11.85
N TRP A 224 -0.39 10.83 12.52
CA TRP A 224 1.03 10.50 12.33
C TRP A 224 1.31 9.06 12.77
N HIS A 225 0.86 8.67 13.97
CA HIS A 225 1.04 7.30 14.47
C HIS A 225 0.29 6.28 13.60
N VAL A 226 -0.96 6.58 13.24
CA VAL A 226 -1.80 5.67 12.43
C VAL A 226 -1.17 5.42 11.05
N GLN A 227 -0.61 6.45 10.40
CA GLN A 227 0.06 6.30 9.11
C GLN A 227 1.19 5.25 9.16
N GLN A 228 2.00 5.26 10.22
CA GLN A 228 3.10 4.30 10.35
C GLN A 228 2.60 2.87 10.57
N VAL A 229 1.51 2.70 11.35
CA VAL A 229 0.85 1.40 11.51
C VAL A 229 0.32 0.89 10.18
N VAL A 230 -0.38 1.73 9.40
CA VAL A 230 -0.96 1.35 8.11
C VAL A 230 0.10 0.85 7.14
N LYS A 231 1.24 1.55 7.04
CA LYS A 231 2.35 1.19 6.16
C LYS A 231 2.88 -0.23 6.45
N LEU A 232 3.02 -0.61 7.72
CA LEU A 232 3.43 -1.96 8.11
C LEU A 232 2.28 -2.97 7.92
N ALA A 233 1.08 -2.62 8.38
CA ALA A 233 -0.09 -3.49 8.40
C ALA A 233 -0.54 -3.91 6.99
N PHE A 234 -0.29 -3.10 5.96
CA PHE A 234 -0.60 -3.43 4.56
C PHE A 234 -0.05 -4.79 4.13
N SER A 235 1.12 -5.20 4.64
CA SER A 235 1.73 -6.52 4.40
C SER A 235 0.78 -7.70 4.68
N LYS A 236 -0.09 -7.56 5.69
CA LYS A 236 -1.01 -8.61 6.14
C LYS A 236 -2.22 -8.79 5.23
N LEU A 237 -2.49 -7.83 4.35
CA LEU A 237 -3.54 -7.96 3.33
C LEU A 237 -3.14 -8.93 2.21
N GLY A 238 -1.84 -9.20 2.06
CA GLY A 238 -1.30 -10.09 1.05
C GLY A 238 -1.47 -9.58 -0.39
N LEU A 239 -1.78 -8.30 -0.60
CA LEU A 239 -2.05 -7.71 -1.92
C LEU A 239 -0.80 -7.55 -2.80
N SER A 240 0.39 -7.53 -2.19
CA SER A 240 1.68 -7.56 -2.87
C SER A 240 2.73 -8.20 -1.97
N ARG A 241 3.75 -8.84 -2.55
CA ARG A 241 4.94 -9.28 -1.83
C ARG A 241 5.82 -8.11 -1.46
N HIS A 242 6.06 -7.21 -2.41
CA HIS A 242 6.91 -6.04 -2.23
C HIS A 242 6.10 -4.78 -2.47
N TYR A 243 6.28 -3.76 -1.64
CA TYR A 243 5.58 -2.50 -1.86
C TYR A 243 6.44 -1.30 -1.47
N LEU A 244 6.49 -0.33 -2.37
CA LEU A 244 7.11 0.96 -2.14
C LEU A 244 6.09 1.87 -1.46
N THR A 245 6.46 2.42 -0.31
CA THR A 245 5.66 3.43 0.35
C THR A 245 6.07 4.82 -0.16
N CYS A 246 5.11 5.60 -0.62
CA CYS A 246 5.31 6.99 -0.98
C CYS A 246 4.44 7.88 -0.07
N ASP A 247 5.06 8.80 0.66
CA ASP A 247 4.32 9.91 1.25
C ASP A 247 3.76 10.78 0.13
N SER A 248 2.71 11.54 0.42
CA SER A 248 1.94 12.25 -0.61
C SER A 248 2.74 13.30 -1.38
N ALA A 249 3.62 14.05 -0.70
CA ALA A 249 4.42 15.12 -1.29
C ALA A 249 5.65 14.57 -2.04
N GLN A 250 5.38 13.69 -3.00
CA GLN A 250 6.36 12.99 -3.84
C GLN A 250 5.80 12.89 -5.25
N PHE A 251 6.67 12.89 -6.26
CA PHE A 251 6.26 12.54 -7.62
C PHE A 251 7.43 12.09 -8.48
N PHE A 252 7.12 11.32 -9.51
CA PHE A 252 8.08 10.84 -10.50
C PHE A 252 8.24 11.86 -11.64
N THR A 253 9.44 11.97 -12.18
CA THR A 253 9.74 12.72 -13.42
C THR A 253 10.51 11.88 -14.43
N GLN A 254 10.88 10.65 -14.08
CA GLN A 254 11.61 9.72 -14.92
C GLN A 254 11.01 8.31 -14.84
N PRO A 255 11.11 7.49 -15.91
CA PRO A 255 10.61 6.12 -15.91
C PRO A 255 11.18 5.30 -14.75
N PHE A 256 10.30 4.68 -13.97
CA PHE A 256 10.64 3.91 -12.78
C PHE A 256 10.29 2.43 -12.98
N ASP A 257 11.28 1.57 -12.75
CA ASP A 257 11.14 0.12 -12.81
C ASP A 257 11.67 -0.51 -11.52
N PHE A 258 10.81 -1.25 -10.82
CA PHE A 258 11.16 -1.86 -9.53
C PHE A 258 12.37 -2.79 -9.63
N GLY A 259 12.42 -3.65 -10.65
CA GLY A 259 13.45 -4.68 -10.79
C GLY A 259 14.85 -4.11 -11.00
N THR A 260 14.96 -2.91 -11.56
CA THR A 260 16.25 -2.21 -11.76
C THR A 260 16.55 -1.15 -10.71
N ALA A 261 15.52 -0.49 -10.16
CA ALA A 261 15.69 0.56 -9.16
C ALA A 261 15.90 0.01 -7.74
N LEU A 262 15.21 -1.09 -7.40
CA LEU A 262 15.11 -1.61 -6.03
C LEU A 262 15.68 -3.03 -5.86
N PHE A 263 16.24 -3.64 -6.91
CA PHE A 263 16.90 -4.93 -6.79
C PHE A 263 18.31 -4.89 -7.39
N ARG A 264 19.27 -5.50 -6.71
CA ARG A 264 20.64 -5.71 -7.19
C ARG A 264 21.01 -7.16 -6.96
N ASP A 265 21.32 -7.87 -8.04
CA ASP A 265 21.64 -9.31 -8.01
C ASP A 265 20.55 -10.16 -7.32
N GLY A 266 19.28 -9.77 -7.49
CA GLY A 266 18.12 -10.44 -6.86
C GLY A 266 17.90 -10.08 -5.39
N ILE A 267 18.72 -9.21 -4.81
CA ILE A 267 18.59 -8.74 -3.42
C ILE A 267 17.78 -7.45 -3.38
N LEU A 268 16.78 -7.42 -2.50
CA LEU A 268 15.98 -6.22 -2.26
C LEU A 268 16.85 -5.11 -1.66
N CYS A 269 16.77 -3.93 -2.25
CA CYS A 269 17.51 -2.75 -1.85
C CYS A 269 16.56 -1.70 -1.30
N THR A 270 16.80 -1.21 -0.08
CA THR A 270 16.11 -0.01 0.44
C THR A 270 17.07 1.14 0.61
N THR A 271 16.53 2.34 0.58
CA THR A 271 17.29 3.54 0.89
C THR A 271 17.71 3.56 2.36
N ALA A 272 18.99 3.36 2.62
CA ALA A 272 19.57 3.51 3.93
C ALA A 272 21.06 3.83 3.81
N ARG A 273 21.52 4.79 4.61
CA ARG A 273 22.92 5.22 4.61
C ARG A 273 23.66 4.58 5.78
N PRO A 274 24.74 3.81 5.56
CA PRO A 274 25.63 3.40 6.63
C PRO A 274 26.35 4.62 7.19
N GLN A 275 26.28 4.82 8.50
CA GLN A 275 26.93 5.92 9.21
C GLN A 275 27.65 5.38 10.44
N ASP A 276 28.73 6.04 10.84
CA ASP A 276 29.33 5.80 12.15
C ASP A 276 28.32 6.23 13.23
N ARG A 277 28.03 5.33 14.17
CA ARG A 277 26.99 5.52 15.19
C ARG A 277 27.32 6.71 16.09
N ALA A 278 28.58 6.89 16.48
CA ALA A 278 28.97 7.98 17.35
C ALA A 278 28.84 9.33 16.62
N GLU A 279 29.30 9.39 15.37
CA GLU A 279 29.19 10.60 14.55
C GLU A 279 27.73 11.01 14.29
N ILE A 280 26.87 10.07 13.90
CA ILE A 280 25.46 10.41 13.62
C ILE A 280 24.68 10.77 14.89
N ASN A 281 24.94 10.08 16.01
CA ASN A 281 24.30 10.44 17.27
C ASN A 281 24.76 11.83 17.74
N GLN A 282 26.02 12.18 17.56
CA GLN A 282 26.51 13.53 17.83
C GLN A 282 25.86 14.55 16.90
N HIS A 283 25.72 14.25 15.61
CA HIS A 283 25.03 15.11 14.66
C HIS A 283 23.59 15.43 15.10
N PHE A 284 22.80 14.42 15.52
CA PHE A 284 21.45 14.65 16.01
C PHE A 284 21.39 15.51 17.28
N ILE A 285 22.41 15.45 18.13
CA ILE A 285 22.52 16.34 19.28
C ILE A 285 22.82 17.76 18.82
N ASP A 286 23.78 17.91 17.90
CA ASP A 286 24.23 19.21 17.39
C ASP A 286 23.15 19.94 16.59
N THR A 287 22.26 19.20 15.91
CA THR A 287 21.13 19.74 15.13
C THR A 287 19.82 19.85 15.92
N ASP A 288 19.80 19.43 17.19
CA ASP A 288 18.60 19.33 18.02
C ASP A 288 17.48 18.46 17.37
N GLU A 289 17.87 17.45 16.60
CA GLU A 289 16.93 16.55 15.95
C GLU A 289 16.29 15.59 16.96
N LYS A 290 14.96 15.63 17.03
CA LYS A 290 14.17 15.02 18.10
C LYS A 290 13.20 13.97 17.58
N CYS A 291 13.07 12.89 18.34
CA CYS A 291 12.19 11.78 18.07
C CYS A 291 11.36 11.38 19.30
N TRP A 292 10.27 10.66 19.05
CA TRP A 292 9.41 10.08 20.07
C TRP A 292 9.95 8.73 20.55
N LEU A 293 10.02 8.56 21.87
CA LEU A 293 10.35 7.31 22.54
C LEU A 293 9.51 7.17 23.81
N LYS A 294 8.66 6.15 23.86
CA LYS A 294 7.77 5.83 25.01
C LYS A 294 6.99 7.05 25.50
N GLY A 295 6.41 7.81 24.56
CA GLY A 295 5.64 9.03 24.85
C GLY A 295 6.48 10.25 25.27
N ASN A 296 7.81 10.19 25.20
CA ASN A 296 8.70 11.31 25.48
C ASN A 296 9.43 11.76 24.23
N ILE A 297 9.79 13.05 24.16
CA ILE A 297 10.66 13.58 23.13
C ILE A 297 12.12 13.46 23.59
N VAL A 298 12.94 12.78 22.79
CA VAL A 298 14.38 12.56 23.03
C VAL A 298 15.18 12.87 21.76
N SER A 299 16.52 12.89 21.83
CA SER A 299 17.33 12.96 20.61
C SER A 299 17.07 11.76 19.71
N ALA A 300 17.06 11.97 18.39
CA ALA A 300 16.84 10.91 17.40
C ALA A 300 17.78 9.71 17.59
N GLY A 301 19.04 9.96 17.95
CA GLY A 301 20.02 8.91 18.26
C GLY A 301 19.53 7.96 19.36
N VAL A 302 18.99 8.52 20.45
CA VAL A 302 18.47 7.76 21.61
C VAL A 302 17.25 6.93 21.22
N ALA A 303 16.32 7.49 20.44
CA ALA A 303 15.13 6.76 19.99
C ALA A 303 15.51 5.56 19.10
N PHE A 304 16.41 5.77 18.13
CA PHE A 304 16.83 4.73 17.20
C PHE A 304 17.74 3.69 17.85
N ASP A 305 18.62 4.06 18.79
CA ASP A 305 19.40 3.08 19.55
C ASP A 305 18.49 2.19 20.40
N ALA A 306 17.45 2.76 21.01
CA ALA A 306 16.44 1.99 21.75
C ALA A 306 15.66 1.00 20.86
N ILE A 307 15.50 1.29 19.56
CA ILE A 307 14.94 0.33 18.59
C ILE A 307 15.95 -0.80 18.35
N ASP A 308 17.20 -0.48 18.03
CA ASP A 308 18.25 -1.48 17.76
C ASP A 308 18.46 -2.46 18.94
N GLU A 309 18.37 -1.96 20.18
CA GLU A 309 18.49 -2.75 21.40
C GLU A 309 17.46 -3.89 21.53
N HIS A 310 16.35 -3.84 20.79
CA HIS A 310 15.39 -4.96 20.71
C HIS A 310 15.95 -6.17 19.95
N PHE A 311 16.88 -5.94 19.04
CA PHE A 311 17.40 -6.97 18.14
C PHE A 311 18.82 -7.40 18.50
N SER A 312 19.60 -6.52 19.14
CA SER A 312 20.94 -6.85 19.61
C SER A 312 21.25 -6.23 20.98
N PRO A 313 21.81 -7.00 21.94
CA PRO A 313 22.32 -6.46 23.20
C PRO A 313 23.65 -5.71 23.03
N SER A 314 24.26 -5.77 21.85
CA SER A 314 25.52 -5.11 21.52
C SER A 314 25.35 -4.32 20.23
N LEU A 315 25.29 -3.01 20.36
CA LEU A 315 25.10 -2.11 19.23
C LEU A 315 26.35 -2.08 18.36
N GLU A 316 26.17 -2.31 17.06
CA GLU A 316 27.26 -2.25 16.09
C GLU A 316 27.77 -0.81 15.93
N PRO A 317 29.09 -0.60 15.70
CA PRO A 317 29.64 0.73 15.44
C PRO A 317 29.02 1.41 14.21
N GLN A 318 28.61 0.62 13.22
CA GLN A 318 27.85 1.12 12.08
C GLN A 318 26.35 1.07 12.37
N LYS A 319 25.68 2.16 12.06
CA LYS A 319 24.22 2.31 12.13
C LYS A 319 23.69 2.63 10.74
N TYR A 320 22.52 2.10 10.41
CA TYR A 320 21.85 2.39 9.16
C TYR A 320 20.73 3.39 9.43
N HIS A 321 20.85 4.58 8.83
CA HIS A 321 19.76 5.56 8.88
C HIS A 321 18.80 5.27 7.73
N TYR A 322 17.65 4.69 8.08
CA TYR A 322 16.55 4.43 7.15
C TYR A 322 15.73 5.70 6.96
N ILE A 323 15.60 6.14 5.71
CA ILE A 323 14.98 7.43 5.41
C ILE A 323 13.47 7.34 5.60
N GLY A 324 12.93 8.24 6.42
CA GLY A 324 11.55 8.23 6.92
C GLY A 324 10.44 8.49 5.91
N CYS A 325 10.73 8.56 4.60
CA CYS A 325 9.81 9.09 3.60
C CYS A 325 9.52 8.15 2.42
N ASN A 326 10.47 7.27 2.08
CA ASN A 326 10.36 6.37 0.94
C ASN A 326 11.18 5.10 1.17
N GLY A 327 10.52 4.06 1.67
CA GLY A 327 11.10 2.73 1.83
C GLY A 327 10.29 1.68 1.09
N ILE A 328 10.98 0.63 0.66
CA ILE A 328 10.34 -0.59 0.20
C ILE A 328 10.22 -1.57 1.37
N PHE A 329 9.05 -2.19 1.47
CA PHE A 329 8.79 -3.28 2.38
C PHE A 329 8.62 -4.60 1.63
N ASP A 330 9.11 -5.67 2.24
CA ASP A 330 8.74 -7.04 1.91
C ASP A 330 7.72 -7.54 2.94
N SER A 331 6.59 -8.06 2.45
CA SER A 331 5.47 -8.48 3.29
C SER A 331 5.83 -9.65 4.21
N GLU A 332 6.67 -10.60 3.78
CA GLU A 332 7.11 -11.71 4.63
C GLU A 332 8.03 -11.21 5.75
N ILE A 333 8.90 -10.24 5.45
CA ILE A 333 9.73 -9.59 6.47
C ILE A 333 8.88 -8.80 7.47
N CYS A 334 7.87 -8.04 7.01
CA CYS A 334 6.94 -7.35 7.89
C CYS A 334 6.19 -8.32 8.82
N LEU A 335 5.73 -9.45 8.29
CA LEU A 335 5.06 -10.50 9.09
C LEU A 335 6.02 -11.12 10.13
N ALA A 336 7.28 -11.36 9.75
CA ALA A 336 8.31 -11.83 10.68
C ALA A 336 8.64 -10.78 11.76
N LEU A 337 8.67 -9.48 11.41
CA LEU A 337 8.80 -8.39 12.36
C LEU A 337 7.63 -8.33 13.35
N GLU A 338 6.39 -8.48 12.88
CA GLU A 338 5.22 -8.53 13.77
C GLU A 338 5.29 -9.72 14.74
N ALA A 339 5.68 -10.89 14.24
CA ALA A 339 5.89 -12.07 15.07
C ALA A 339 6.98 -11.83 16.13
N ARG A 340 8.09 -11.20 15.74
CA ARG A 340 9.16 -10.82 16.65
C ARG A 340 8.72 -9.76 17.67
N ALA A 341 7.86 -8.83 17.29
CA ALA A 341 7.28 -7.84 18.20
C ALA A 341 6.47 -8.49 19.34
N ALA A 342 5.77 -9.59 19.05
CA ALA A 342 5.04 -10.35 20.07
C ALA A 342 5.98 -10.93 21.14
N GLU A 343 7.22 -11.29 20.78
CA GLU A 343 8.24 -11.78 21.73
C GLU A 343 8.72 -10.68 22.68
N PHE A 344 8.62 -9.41 22.27
CA PHE A 344 8.87 -8.24 23.13
C PHE A 344 7.68 -7.89 24.03
N GLY A 345 6.56 -8.61 23.91
CA GLY A 345 5.32 -8.33 24.61
C GLY A 345 4.48 -7.24 23.94
N TYR A 346 4.73 -6.93 22.68
CA TYR A 346 3.95 -5.96 21.92
C TYR A 346 2.77 -6.59 21.20
N SER A 347 1.61 -5.94 21.31
CA SER A 347 0.46 -6.26 20.49
C SER A 347 0.69 -5.69 19.09
N ASN A 348 0.88 -6.57 18.10
CA ASN A 348 0.97 -6.26 16.66
C ASN A 348 1.90 -5.07 16.33
N PHE A 349 1.70 -4.38 15.20
CA PHE A 349 2.51 -3.20 14.86
C PHE A 349 2.17 -1.98 15.73
N CYS A 350 0.98 -1.90 16.32
CA CYS A 350 0.61 -0.79 17.21
C CYS A 350 1.53 -0.72 18.43
N GLY A 351 1.97 -1.86 18.99
CA GLY A 351 2.89 -1.86 20.12
C GLY A 351 4.28 -1.31 19.77
N LEU A 352 4.81 -1.63 18.58
CA LEU A 352 6.05 -1.05 18.07
C LEU A 352 5.93 0.47 17.90
N ILE A 353 4.85 0.94 17.27
CA ILE A 353 4.61 2.36 17.02
C ILE A 353 4.33 3.13 18.32
N ALA A 354 3.70 2.51 19.32
CA ALA A 354 3.51 3.09 20.65
C ALA A 354 4.85 3.27 21.39
N PHE A 355 5.81 2.35 21.16
CA PHE A 355 7.15 2.47 21.71
C PHE A 355 7.94 3.58 21.00
N SER A 356 7.99 3.56 19.67
CA SER A 356 8.64 4.59 18.87
C SER A 356 8.05 4.60 17.44
N PRO A 357 7.43 5.70 16.99
CA PRO A 357 6.60 5.74 15.78
C PRO A 357 7.43 5.94 14.50
N TYR A 358 8.34 5.01 14.22
CA TYR A 358 9.24 5.04 13.04
C TYR A 358 9.30 3.66 12.38
N GLU A 359 8.36 3.37 11.50
CA GLU A 359 8.20 2.11 10.79
C GLU A 359 9.44 1.68 10.01
N PHE A 360 10.11 2.62 9.33
CA PHE A 360 11.32 2.30 8.57
C PHE A 360 12.51 2.00 9.47
N ALA A 361 12.58 2.63 10.66
CA ALA A 361 13.62 2.32 11.64
C ALA A 361 13.41 0.92 12.23
N TRP A 362 12.17 0.56 12.59
CA TRP A 362 11.83 -0.79 13.05
C TRP A 362 12.13 -1.87 12.02
N TYR A 363 11.62 -1.69 10.80
CA TYR A 363 11.86 -2.62 9.71
C TYR A 363 13.36 -2.72 9.38
N GLY A 364 14.02 -1.57 9.32
CA GLY A 364 15.43 -1.45 9.00
C GLY A 364 16.36 -2.12 10.02
N ALA A 365 16.13 -1.87 11.31
CA ALA A 365 16.85 -2.55 12.38
C ALA A 365 16.63 -4.07 12.30
N PHE A 366 15.38 -4.52 12.11
CA PHE A 366 15.07 -5.93 12.01
C PHE A 366 15.78 -6.62 10.84
N VAL A 367 15.76 -6.05 9.64
CA VAL A 367 16.48 -6.65 8.51
C VAL A 367 17.99 -6.61 8.69
N THR A 368 18.54 -5.56 9.28
CA THR A 368 19.98 -5.45 9.55
C THR A 368 20.46 -6.54 10.50
N TYR A 369 19.79 -6.68 11.65
CA TYR A 369 20.25 -7.58 12.70
C TYR A 369 19.79 -9.03 12.52
N CYS A 370 18.63 -9.26 11.90
CA CYS A 370 18.03 -10.59 11.81
C CYS A 370 18.08 -11.19 10.40
N HIS A 371 18.15 -10.37 9.34
CA HIS A 371 18.08 -10.85 7.95
C HIS A 371 19.06 -10.14 6.98
N PRO A 372 20.35 -9.98 7.31
CA PRO A 372 21.30 -9.20 6.50
C PRO A 372 21.53 -9.76 5.09
N GLN A 373 21.17 -11.01 4.83
CA GLN A 373 21.36 -11.70 3.56
C GLN A 373 20.26 -11.42 2.52
N VAL A 374 19.06 -11.01 2.94
CA VAL A 374 17.93 -10.77 2.01
C VAL A 374 17.75 -9.30 1.66
N PHE A 375 18.61 -8.44 2.22
CA PHE A 375 18.40 -7.01 2.20
C PHE A 375 19.70 -6.24 2.14
N LYS A 376 19.78 -5.24 1.26
CA LYS A 376 20.95 -4.39 1.11
C LYS A 376 20.59 -2.90 1.22
N PRO A 377 21.20 -2.16 2.15
CA PRO A 377 21.06 -0.70 2.18
C PRO A 377 21.72 -0.08 0.93
N ILE A 378 21.02 0.84 0.27
CA ILE A 378 21.51 1.57 -0.90
C ILE A 378 21.37 3.09 -0.71
N GLU A 379 22.26 3.81 -1.39
CA GLU A 379 22.23 5.26 -1.57
C GLU A 379 22.47 5.53 -3.09
N PRO A 380 21.83 6.54 -3.70
CA PRO A 380 20.91 7.54 -3.13
C PRO A 380 19.46 7.05 -2.94
N CYS A 381 18.61 7.90 -2.36
CA CYS A 381 17.16 7.73 -2.41
C CYS A 381 16.67 7.61 -3.85
N ILE A 382 15.56 6.89 -4.07
CA ILE A 382 14.92 6.85 -5.39
C ILE A 382 14.27 8.19 -5.80
N LEU A 383 14.05 9.10 -4.85
CA LEU A 383 13.49 10.44 -5.08
C LEU A 383 14.38 11.48 -4.41
N ARG A 384 14.66 12.58 -5.12
CA ARG A 384 15.54 13.63 -4.63
C ARG A 384 14.84 14.45 -3.55
N PRO A 385 15.40 14.54 -2.33
CA PRO A 385 14.79 15.33 -1.26
C PRO A 385 14.96 16.84 -1.53
N ILE A 386 13.87 17.58 -1.33
CA ILE A 386 13.80 19.04 -1.31
C ILE A 386 13.21 19.46 0.03
N VAL A 387 14.01 20.13 0.85
CA VAL A 387 13.61 20.63 2.17
C VAL A 387 13.31 22.12 2.11
N GLU A 388 14.20 22.89 1.47
CA GLU A 388 14.04 24.32 1.30
C GLU A 388 13.34 24.63 -0.04
N PRO A 389 12.22 25.39 -0.06
CA PRO A 389 11.52 25.72 -1.30
C PRO A 389 12.41 26.37 -2.37
N GLY A 390 13.38 27.19 -1.94
CA GLY A 390 14.31 27.88 -2.84
C GLY A 390 15.29 26.94 -3.56
N GLN A 391 15.48 25.72 -3.06
CA GLN A 391 16.41 24.73 -3.63
C GLN A 391 15.78 23.87 -4.73
N LEU A 392 14.53 24.11 -5.12
CA LEU A 392 13.80 23.28 -6.08
C LEU A 392 14.57 23.05 -7.39
N LEU A 393 15.25 24.09 -7.86
CA LEU A 393 16.00 24.10 -9.12
C LEU A 393 17.52 24.13 -8.89
N ASP A 394 17.97 23.82 -7.67
CA ASP A 394 19.39 23.70 -7.37
C ASP A 394 19.90 22.34 -7.90
N GLY A 395 20.81 22.41 -8.87
CA GLY A 395 21.41 21.23 -9.51
C GLY A 395 20.66 20.75 -10.76
N ALA A 396 21.20 19.71 -11.40
CA ALA A 396 20.62 19.13 -12.62
C ALA A 396 19.39 18.29 -12.29
N ALA A 397 18.33 18.34 -13.09
CA ALA A 397 17.12 17.53 -12.89
C ALA A 397 17.42 16.00 -12.78
N PRO A 398 16.60 15.22 -12.05
CA PRO A 398 16.71 13.77 -12.00
C PRO A 398 16.69 13.16 -13.40
N THR A 399 17.56 12.18 -13.63
CA THR A 399 17.75 11.51 -14.93
C THR A 399 17.43 10.02 -14.89
N GLY A 400 17.18 9.46 -13.71
CA GLY A 400 17.11 8.02 -13.47
C GLY A 400 18.50 7.36 -13.42
N GLN A 401 19.44 7.82 -14.25
CA GLN A 401 20.84 7.32 -14.26
C GLN A 401 21.62 7.76 -13.02
N ASP A 402 21.25 8.89 -12.42
CA ASP A 402 21.77 9.40 -11.15
C ASP A 402 21.14 8.70 -9.92
N GLY A 403 20.27 7.71 -10.13
CA GLY A 403 19.55 6.98 -9.07
C GLY A 403 18.29 7.68 -8.58
N TYR A 404 18.02 8.91 -9.04
CA TYR A 404 16.81 9.66 -8.73
C TYR A 404 15.80 9.57 -9.88
N PHE A 405 14.57 9.20 -9.56
CA PHE A 405 13.46 9.04 -10.51
C PHE A 405 12.40 10.16 -10.39
N GLY A 406 12.65 11.12 -9.52
CA GLY A 406 11.72 12.19 -9.22
C GLY A 406 12.12 12.95 -7.96
N TYR A 407 11.13 13.55 -7.30
CA TYR A 407 11.33 14.47 -6.18
C TYR A 407 10.49 14.06 -4.97
N LEU A 408 11.03 14.33 -3.78
CA LEU A 408 10.40 14.20 -2.48
C LEU A 408 10.47 15.56 -1.79
N PHE A 409 9.36 16.04 -1.25
CA PHE A 409 9.28 17.32 -0.56
C PHE A 409 9.06 17.10 0.93
N GLN A 410 9.95 17.65 1.74
CA GLN A 410 9.84 17.63 3.21
C GLN A 410 9.47 19.01 3.72
N LYS A 411 9.07 19.11 4.99
CA LYS A 411 8.83 20.41 5.61
C LYS A 411 10.13 21.22 5.70
N PRO A 412 10.10 22.53 5.41
CA PRO A 412 8.91 23.34 5.10
C PRO A 412 8.45 23.32 3.64
N ALA A 413 9.24 22.80 2.67
CA ALA A 413 8.89 22.85 1.24
C ALA A 413 7.49 22.33 0.91
N CYS A 414 7.07 21.18 1.44
CA CYS A 414 5.74 20.62 1.16
C CYS A 414 4.57 21.48 1.68
N ASP A 415 4.81 22.32 2.69
CA ASP A 415 3.81 23.21 3.29
C ASP A 415 3.70 24.55 2.52
N VAL A 416 4.75 24.93 1.78
CA VAL A 416 4.86 26.24 1.10
C VAL A 416 4.58 26.13 -0.40
N LEU A 417 5.05 25.06 -1.04
CA LEU A 417 5.00 24.91 -2.48
C LEU A 417 3.59 24.48 -2.95
N GLN A 418 3.13 25.05 -4.07
CA GLN A 418 1.87 24.66 -4.71
C GLN A 418 2.07 23.38 -5.53
N PRO A 419 1.35 22.27 -5.27
CA PRO A 419 1.66 20.96 -5.83
C PRO A 419 1.74 20.93 -7.37
N MET A 420 0.69 21.39 -8.06
CA MET A 420 0.63 21.36 -9.53
C MET A 420 1.68 22.27 -10.17
N GLN A 421 1.85 23.49 -9.65
CA GLN A 421 2.86 24.42 -10.17
C GLN A 421 4.27 23.85 -10.00
N THR A 422 4.53 23.21 -8.85
CA THR A 422 5.82 22.57 -8.55
C THR A 422 6.10 21.42 -9.50
N TYR A 423 5.10 20.55 -9.75
CA TYR A 423 5.21 19.46 -10.70
C TYR A 423 5.56 19.96 -12.11
N LEU A 424 4.80 20.92 -12.63
CA LEU A 424 5.05 21.49 -13.96
C LEU A 424 6.42 22.17 -14.06
N THR A 425 6.87 22.82 -12.99
CA THR A 425 8.20 23.45 -12.94
C THR A 425 9.30 22.40 -13.03
N CYS A 426 9.16 21.28 -12.30
CA CYS A 426 10.13 20.18 -12.32
C CYS A 426 10.16 19.43 -13.66
N LEU A 427 9.03 19.35 -14.37
CA LEU A 427 8.99 18.76 -15.72
C LEU A 427 9.62 19.65 -16.79
N ALA A 428 9.69 20.97 -16.56
CA ALA A 428 10.25 21.93 -17.50
C ALA A 428 11.77 22.13 -17.33
N ALA A 429 12.33 21.69 -16.21
CA ALA A 429 13.76 21.70 -15.89
C ALA A 429 14.46 20.46 -16.47
#